data_AF-A0A7S1HJW2-F1
#
_entry.id   AF-A0A7S1HJW2-F1
#
_cell.length_a   1.000
_cell.length_b   1.000
_cell.length_c   1.000
_cell.angle_alpha   90.00
_cell.angle_beta   90.00
_cell.angle_gamma   90.00
#
_symmetry.space_group_name_H-M   'P 1'
#
loop_
_entity.id
_entity.type
_entity.pdbx_description
1 polymer ?
#
loop_
_entity_poly.entity_id
_entity_poly.type
_entity_poly.pdbx_seq_one_letter_code
_entity_poly.pdbx_strand_id
1 'polypeptide(L)'
;QQQQQQQQQAAAGGDGGQMTEFSIALPAACAQYIVGTNMVNIPTLSKFGAALTLLRDNISGDVVFSYKGSPSAVAESRTLLMHGMNMFGVEIRRQQALLQEQLQA
;
A
#
# COMPACT_ATOMS: atom_id res chain seq x y z
N GLN A 1 -26.70 -6.04 -20.67
CA GLN A 1 -25.49 -6.88 -20.74
C GLN A 1 -24.37 -6.05 -21.35
N GLN A 2 -23.33 -5.71 -20.59
CA GLN A 2 -21.96 -5.53 -21.12
C GLN A 2 -20.98 -5.43 -19.94
N GLN A 3 -20.04 -6.38 -19.94
CA GLN A 3 -19.03 -6.63 -18.92
C GLN A 3 -17.91 -5.58 -19.03
N GLN A 4 -17.49 -4.97 -17.92
CA GLN A 4 -16.14 -4.42 -17.81
C GLN A 4 -15.28 -5.40 -17.02
N GLN A 5 -14.63 -6.30 -17.75
CA GLN A 5 -13.42 -6.95 -17.28
C GLN A 5 -12.29 -5.92 -17.39
N GLN A 6 -11.93 -5.26 -16.28
CA GLN A 6 -10.59 -4.70 -16.17
C GLN A 6 -9.65 -5.86 -15.86
N GLN A 7 -9.07 -6.40 -16.93
CA GLN A 7 -7.92 -7.29 -16.85
C GLN A 7 -6.82 -6.53 -16.11
N GLN A 8 -6.52 -7.01 -14.90
CA GLN A 8 -5.23 -6.79 -14.26
C GLN A 8 -4.15 -7.16 -15.28
N GLN A 9 -3.42 -6.16 -15.75
CA GLN A 9 -2.14 -6.35 -16.41
C GLN A 9 -1.18 -6.94 -15.38
N ALA A 10 -1.16 -8.27 -15.30
CA ALA A 10 0.00 -8.99 -14.82
C ALA A 10 1.13 -8.65 -15.80
N ALA A 11 2.13 -7.91 -15.31
CA ALA A 11 3.30 -7.54 -16.07
C ALA A 11 4.08 -8.81 -16.45
N ALA A 12 3.77 -9.38 -17.62
CA ALA A 12 4.63 -10.35 -18.28
C ALA A 12 5.74 -9.58 -18.99
N GLY A 13 6.95 -9.58 -18.41
CA GLY A 13 8.11 -8.97 -19.06
C GLY A 13 9.38 -8.99 -18.22
N GLY A 14 10.14 -10.09 -18.33
CA GLY A 14 11.60 -10.12 -18.15
C GLY A 14 12.14 -9.86 -16.74
N ASP A 15 12.35 -10.93 -15.97
CA ASP A 15 13.18 -10.93 -14.75
C ASP A 15 14.68 -10.90 -15.14
N GLY A 16 15.06 -9.83 -15.83
CA GLY A 16 16.42 -9.65 -16.34
C GLY A 16 17.34 -9.02 -15.30
N GLY A 17 17.58 -9.68 -14.16
CA GLY A 17 18.65 -9.38 -13.18
C GLY A 17 18.76 -7.95 -12.61
N GLN A 18 17.97 -6.99 -13.07
CA GLN A 18 18.00 -5.61 -12.62
C GLN A 18 17.10 -5.44 -11.41
N MET A 19 17.74 -5.15 -10.28
CA MET A 19 17.05 -4.70 -9.07
C MET A 19 16.51 -3.29 -9.31
N THR A 20 15.24 -3.07 -8.98
CA THR A 20 14.61 -1.75 -8.92
C THR A 20 14.26 -1.39 -7.49
N GLU A 21 14.03 -0.10 -7.25
CA GLU A 21 13.62 0.44 -5.96
C GLU A 21 12.40 1.37 -6.11
N PHE A 22 11.49 1.30 -5.15
CA PHE A 22 10.36 2.22 -5.01
C PHE A 22 10.22 2.65 -3.55
N SER A 23 10.10 3.96 -3.32
CA SER A 23 9.97 4.53 -1.98
C SER A 23 8.82 5.55 -1.90
N ILE A 24 8.07 5.54 -0.79
CA ILE A 24 6.98 6.50 -0.54
C ILE A 24 6.85 6.79 0.97
N ALA A 25 6.68 8.05 1.32
CA ALA A 25 6.37 8.50 2.68
C ALA A 25 4.85 8.57 2.88
N LEU A 26 4.36 8.01 3.99
CA LEU A 26 2.95 8.01 4.36
C LEU A 26 2.77 8.53 5.79
N PRO A 27 1.67 9.27 6.08
CA PRO A 27 1.32 9.62 7.45
C PRO A 27 1.27 8.39 8.36
N ALA A 28 1.76 8.52 9.60
CA ALA A 28 1.86 7.39 10.54
C ALA A 28 0.55 6.63 10.73
N ALA A 29 -0.60 7.32 10.76
CA ALA A 29 -1.91 6.70 10.88
C ALA A 29 -2.25 5.80 9.66
N CYS A 30 -1.93 6.27 8.45
CA CYS A 30 -2.11 5.50 7.22
C CYS A 30 -1.19 4.26 7.22
N ALA A 31 0.08 4.45 7.57
CA ALA A 31 1.05 3.37 7.65
C ALA A 31 0.66 2.30 8.69
N GLN A 32 0.20 2.71 9.87
CA GLN A 32 -0.30 1.81 10.91
C GLN A 32 -1.54 1.05 10.45
N TYR A 33 -2.47 1.71 9.74
CA TYR A 33 -3.63 1.03 9.17
C TYR A 33 -3.22 -0.03 8.14
N ILE A 34 -2.30 0.30 7.24
CA ILE A 34 -1.85 -0.62 6.18
C ILE A 34 -1.15 -1.85 6.76
N VAL A 35 -0.26 -1.65 7.74
CA VAL A 35 0.52 -2.73 8.36
C VAL A 35 -0.29 -3.50 9.42
N GLY A 36 -1.14 -2.81 10.19
CA GLY A 36 -1.84 -3.37 11.34
C GLY A 36 -3.17 -4.06 11.02
N THR A 37 -3.88 -3.67 9.97
CA THR A 37 -5.25 -4.14 9.69
C THR A 37 -5.32 -5.33 8.73
N ASN A 38 -4.26 -6.14 8.64
CA ASN A 38 -4.14 -7.32 7.75
C ASN A 38 -4.25 -7.07 6.24
N MET A 39 -4.30 -5.83 5.77
CA MET A 39 -4.38 -5.58 4.32
C MET A 39 -3.06 -5.84 3.60
N VAL A 40 -1.96 -5.54 4.27
CA VAL A 40 -0.61 -5.75 3.74
C VAL A 40 0.27 -6.22 4.90
N ASN A 41 0.22 -7.51 5.20
CA ASN A 41 1.11 -8.07 6.22
C ASN A 41 2.55 -7.99 5.68
N ILE A 42 3.52 -7.57 6.51
CA ILE A 42 4.94 -7.48 6.13
C ILE A 42 5.47 -8.80 5.50
N PRO A 43 5.08 -9.99 6.00
CA PRO A 43 5.39 -11.26 5.35
C PRO A 43 4.80 -11.41 3.94
N THR A 44 3.64 -10.80 3.65
CA THR A 44 3.01 -10.87 2.33
C THR A 44 3.76 -10.01 1.31
N LEU A 45 4.29 -8.85 1.71
CA LEU A 45 5.12 -8.02 0.82
C LEU A 45 6.45 -8.69 0.49
N SER A 46 7.02 -9.42 1.45
CA SER A 46 8.28 -10.14 1.26
C SER A 46 8.12 -11.43 0.44
N LYS A 47 6.90 -11.95 0.24
CA LYS A 47 6.64 -13.11 -0.63
C LYS A 47 6.94 -12.85 -2.10
N PHE A 48 6.91 -11.60 -2.54
CA PHE A 48 7.17 -11.24 -3.93
C PHE A 48 8.67 -11.14 -4.24
N GLY A 49 9.56 -11.36 -3.26
CA GLY A 49 11.00 -11.21 -3.47
C GLY A 49 11.49 -9.76 -3.42
N ALA A 50 10.63 -8.82 -3.01
CA ALA A 50 11.01 -7.46 -2.67
C ALA A 50 11.33 -7.36 -1.17
N ALA A 51 12.50 -6.82 -0.84
CA ALA A 51 12.84 -6.44 0.53
C ALA A 51 12.09 -5.14 0.88
N LEU A 52 11.32 -5.17 1.98
CA LEU A 52 10.65 -3.99 2.54
C LEU A 52 11.50 -3.42 3.68
N THR A 53 11.75 -2.11 3.62
CA THR A 53 12.27 -1.33 4.75
C THR A 53 11.24 -0.30 5.17
N LEU A 54 10.98 -0.20 6.48
CA LEU A 54 10.13 0.81 7.09
C LEU A 54 10.98 1.76 7.93
N LEU A 55 10.95 3.05 7.61
CA LEU A 55 11.68 4.08 8.36
C LEU A 55 10.68 5.12 8.85
N ARG A 56 10.76 5.50 10.13
CA ARG A 56 10.04 6.68 10.62
C ARG A 56 10.92 7.91 10.38
N ASP A 57 10.40 8.89 9.65
CA ASP A 57 11.00 10.21 9.56
C ASP A 57 10.76 10.95 10.87
N ASN A 58 11.84 11.32 11.56
CA ASN A 58 11.75 11.99 12.86
C ASN A 58 11.37 13.48 12.75
N ILE A 59 11.39 14.06 11.54
CA ILE A 59 11.03 15.45 11.28
C ILE A 59 9.54 15.55 10.97
N SER A 60 9.04 14.78 10.01
CA SER A 60 7.62 14.83 9.62
C SER A 60 6.74 13.88 10.42
N GLY A 61 7.32 12.87 11.07
CA GLY A 61 6.56 11.78 11.71
C GLY A 61 6.00 10.76 10.72
N ASP A 62 6.24 10.93 9.41
CA ASP A 62 5.82 9.99 8.38
C ASP A 62 6.58 8.67 8.48
N VAL A 63 5.98 7.62 7.93
CA VAL A 63 6.61 6.32 7.75
C VAL A 63 6.91 6.13 6.27
N VAL A 64 8.18 5.93 5.96
CA VAL A 64 8.68 5.66 4.62
C VAL A 64 8.68 4.15 4.38
N PHE A 65 7.99 3.73 3.32
CA PHE A 65 8.03 2.38 2.78
C PHE A 65 9.03 2.38 1.63
N SER A 66 10.08 1.56 1.71
CA SER A 66 11.04 1.33 0.62
C SER A 66 11.02 -0.14 0.23
N TYR A 67 10.86 -0.40 -1.07
CA TYR A 67 10.82 -1.73 -1.68
C TYR A 67 11.97 -1.87 -2.64
N LYS A 68 12.76 -2.94 -2.50
CA LYS A 68 13.86 -3.25 -3.41
C LYS A 68 13.79 -4.70 -3.86
N GLY A 69 13.77 -4.95 -5.17
CA GLY A 69 13.63 -6.30 -5.72
C GLY A 69 13.57 -6.30 -7.24
N SER A 70 13.10 -7.39 -7.85
CA SER A 70 12.83 -7.41 -9.29
C SER A 70 11.72 -6.41 -9.66
N PRO A 71 11.64 -5.97 -10.93
CA PRO A 71 10.62 -5.02 -11.36
C PRO A 71 9.19 -5.50 -11.11
N SER A 72 8.93 -6.78 -11.33
CA SER A 72 7.64 -7.43 -11.04
C SER A 72 7.32 -7.40 -9.54
N ALA A 73 8.28 -7.80 -8.71
CA ALA A 73 8.14 -7.82 -7.25
C ALA A 73 7.80 -6.43 -6.67
N VAL A 74 8.51 -5.40 -7.14
CA VAL A 74 8.30 -4.03 -6.70
C VAL A 74 6.97 -3.48 -7.22
N ALA A 75 6.57 -3.81 -8.45
CA ALA A 75 5.27 -3.41 -8.99
C ALA A 75 4.08 -4.03 -8.22
N GLU A 76 4.17 -5.31 -7.87
CA GLU A 76 3.14 -5.99 -7.07
C GLU A 76 3.07 -5.42 -5.65
N SER A 77 4.22 -5.21 -5.02
CA SER A 77 4.30 -4.60 -3.68
C SER A 77 3.73 -3.19 -3.66
N ARG A 78 4.02 -2.38 -4.68
CA ARG A 78 3.44 -1.04 -4.86
C ARG A 78 1.93 -1.11 -5.04
N THR A 79 1.43 -2.06 -5.81
CA THR A 79 -0.02 -2.24 -6.04
C THR A 79 -0.76 -2.52 -4.73
N LEU A 80 -0.22 -3.42 -3.91
CA LEU A 80 -0.76 -3.72 -2.59
C LEU A 80 -0.74 -2.50 -1.67
N LEU A 81 0.35 -1.72 -1.68
CA LEU A 81 0.44 -0.50 -0.88
C LEU A 81 -0.60 0.54 -1.30
N MET A 82 -0.78 0.75 -2.60
CA MET A 82 -1.77 1.70 -3.13
C MET A 82 -3.20 1.27 -2.81
N HIS A 83 -3.49 -0.03 -2.88
CA HIS A 83 -4.76 -0.58 -2.39
C HIS A 83 -4.92 -0.31 -0.88
N GLY A 84 -3.84 -0.52 -0.12
CA GLY A 84 -3.62 -0.09 1.25
C GLY A 84 -4.18 1.29 1.57
N MET A 85 -3.62 2.27 0.87
CA MET A 85 -3.92 3.69 1.03
C MET A 85 -5.36 4.03 0.62
N ASN A 86 -5.87 3.42 -0.44
CA ASN A 86 -7.24 3.68 -0.91
C ASN A 86 -8.28 3.25 0.14
N MET A 87 -8.10 2.06 0.72
CA MET A 87 -8.98 1.56 1.77
C MET A 87 -8.89 2.39 3.05
N PHE A 88 -7.71 2.91 3.39
CA PHE A 88 -7.58 3.88 4.48
C PHE A 88 -8.41 5.14 4.23
N GLY A 89 -8.39 5.68 3.00
CA GLY A 89 -9.22 6.82 2.62
C GLY A 89 -10.73 6.54 2.71
N VAL A 90 -11.16 5.31 2.40
CA VAL A 90 -12.55 4.86 2.59
C VAL A 90 -12.90 4.83 4.08
N GLU A 91 -12.03 4.26 4.91
CA GLU A 91 -12.26 4.15 6.36
C GLU A 91 -12.33 5.53 7.04
N ILE A 92 -11.47 6.49 6.65
CA ILE A 92 -11.58 7.87 7.13
C ILE A 92 -12.96 8.45 6.83
N ARG A 93 -13.45 8.31 5.59
CA ARG A 93 -14.77 8.83 5.21
C ARG A 93 -15.89 8.19 6.02
N ARG A 94 -15.80 6.88 6.28
CA ARG A 94 -16.75 6.15 7.12
C ARG A 94 -16.75 6.69 8.56
N GLN A 95 -15.59 6.90 9.15
CA GLN A 95 -15.46 7.45 10.51
C GLN A 95 -15.98 8.89 10.60
N GLN A 96 -15.73 9.71 9.59
CA GLN A 96 -16.27 11.08 9.51
C GLN A 96 -17.80 11.08 9.43
N ALA A 97 -18.40 10.18 8.64
CA ALA A 97 -19.85 10.05 8.57
C ALA A 97 -20.47 9.67 9.92
N LEU A 98 -19.90 8.65 10.60
CA LEU A 98 -20.35 8.24 11.94
C LEU A 98 -20.24 9.37 12.98
N LEU A 99 -19.18 10.17 12.92
CA LEU A 99 -19.01 11.31 13.80
C LEU A 99 -20.07 12.39 13.56
N GLN A 100 -20.40 12.67 12.29
CA GLN A 100 -21.46 13.63 11.95
C GLN A 100 -22.84 13.16 12.41
N GLU A 101 -23.14 11.86 12.30
CA GLU A 101 -24.38 11.27 12.83
C GLU A 101 -24.51 11.46 14.34
N GLN A 102 -23.42 11.25 15.11
CA GLN A 102 -23.44 11.43 16.57
C GLN A 102 -23.58 12.89 17.02
N LEU A 103 -23.12 13.85 16.21
CA LEU A 103 -23.24 15.27 16.53
C LEU A 103 -24.63 15.85 16.23
N GLN A 104 -25.45 15.14 15.47
CA GLN A 104 -26.81 15.55 15.10
C GLN A 104 -27.92 14.87 15.93
N ALA A 105 -27.54 13.88 16.77
CA ALA A 105 -28.43 13.18 17.69
C ALA A 105 -28.40 13.80 19.09
#